data_AF-A0A6I5VKA8-F1
#
_entry.id   AF-A0A6I5VKA8-F1
#
_cell.length_a   1.000
_cell.length_b   1.000
_cell.length_c   1.000
_cell.angle_alpha   90.00
_cell.angle_beta   90.00
_cell.angle_gamma   90.00
#
_symmetry.space_group_name_H-M   'P 1'
#
loop_
_entity.id
_entity.type
_entity.pdbx_description
1 polymer ?
#
loop_
_entity_poly.entity_id
_entity_poly.type
_entity_poly.pdbx_seq_one_letter_code
_entity_poly.pdbx_strand_id
1 'polypeptide(L)'
;MPNLMGKQADAAEQDAENAGFRTQVKTVIDDDNPEGIVVSQSYSEGTLLERGTTIVISVAKHSPPKPSPTPTPTGPASSTSPSPTPGKPGG
;
A
#
# COMPACT_ATOMS: atom_id res chain seq x y z
N MET A 1 10.77 -21.20 -9.66
CA MET A 1 9.95 -20.26 -8.89
C MET A 1 10.62 -19.97 -7.54
N PRO A 2 10.94 -18.71 -7.19
CA PRO A 2 11.41 -18.36 -5.85
C PRO A 2 10.34 -18.60 -4.78
N ASN A 3 10.77 -18.73 -3.52
CA ASN A 3 9.85 -18.79 -2.39
C ASN A 3 9.46 -17.37 -1.94
N LEU A 4 8.22 -17.01 -2.21
CA LEU A 4 7.65 -15.70 -1.89
C LEU A 4 6.72 -15.75 -0.66
N MET A 5 6.36 -16.94 -0.18
CA MET A 5 5.49 -17.11 0.99
C MET A 5 6.13 -16.55 2.25
N GLY A 6 5.35 -15.80 3.02
CA GLY A 6 5.81 -15.18 4.27
C GLY A 6 6.76 -13.99 4.07
N LYS A 7 7.06 -13.59 2.83
CA LYS A 7 7.81 -12.37 2.54
C LYS A 7 6.89 -11.16 2.43
N GLN A 8 7.47 -9.96 2.59
CA GLN A 8 6.80 -8.71 2.24
C GLN A 8 6.53 -8.65 0.73
N ALA A 9 5.41 -8.03 0.35
CA ALA A 9 5.02 -7.83 -1.05
C ALA A 9 6.15 -7.24 -1.90
N ASP A 10 6.77 -6.14 -1.45
CA ASP A 10 7.92 -5.51 -2.12
C ASP A 10 9.10 -6.46 -2.30
N ALA A 11 9.48 -7.18 -1.24
CA ALA A 11 10.59 -8.12 -1.28
C ALA A 11 10.29 -9.28 -2.23
N ALA A 12 9.05 -9.76 -2.25
CA ALA A 12 8.60 -10.81 -3.14
C ALA A 12 8.58 -10.37 -4.60
N GLU A 13 8.16 -9.12 -4.85
CA GLU A 13 8.18 -8.50 -6.16
C GLU A 13 9.61 -8.42 -6.70
N GLN A 14 10.54 -7.90 -5.90
CA GLN A 14 11.95 -7.83 -6.29
C GLN A 14 12.57 -9.20 -6.57
N ASP A 15 12.30 -10.21 -5.73
CA ASP A 15 12.83 -11.57 -5.93
C ASP A 15 12.35 -12.15 -7.28
N ALA A 16 11.08 -11.94 -7.61
CA ALA A 16 10.49 -12.41 -8.85
C ALA A 16 11.00 -11.65 -10.07
N GLU A 17 11.11 -10.32 -10.00
CA GLU A 17 11.68 -9.48 -11.06
C GLU A 17 13.15 -9.83 -11.32
N ASN A 18 13.94 -10.03 -10.27
CA ASN A 18 15.34 -10.43 -10.37
C ASN A 18 15.48 -11.84 -10.97
N ALA A 19 14.50 -12.71 -10.69
CA ALA A 19 14.35 -14.01 -11.34
C ALA A 19 13.73 -13.93 -12.74
N GLY A 20 13.46 -12.73 -13.28
CA GLY A 20 12.97 -12.49 -14.65
C GLY A 20 11.53 -12.92 -14.89
N PHE A 21 10.71 -12.91 -13.83
CA PHE A 21 9.28 -13.14 -13.88
C PHE A 21 8.53 -11.83 -13.70
N ARG A 22 7.26 -11.81 -14.11
CA ARG A 22 6.35 -10.68 -13.84
C ARG A 22 5.53 -11.00 -12.61
N THR A 23 5.30 -10.04 -11.75
CA THR A 23 4.49 -10.18 -10.54
C THR A 23 3.20 -9.39 -10.65
N GLN A 24 2.14 -9.93 -10.08
CA GLN A 24 0.85 -9.27 -9.95
C GLN A 24 0.39 -9.39 -8.50
N VAL A 25 0.36 -8.26 -7.81
CA VAL A 25 -0.10 -8.20 -6.42
C VAL A 25 -1.62 -8.18 -6.38
N LYS A 26 -2.18 -9.16 -5.69
CA LYS A 26 -3.60 -9.25 -5.33
C LYS A 26 -3.70 -9.07 -3.82
N THR A 27 -4.67 -8.30 -3.37
CA THR A 27 -4.86 -8.08 -1.95
C THR A 27 -6.03 -8.92 -1.44
N VAL A 28 -5.85 -9.62 -0.32
CA VAL A 28 -6.88 -10.45 0.32
C VAL A 28 -7.05 -10.01 1.77
N ILE A 29 -8.29 -10.02 2.25
CA ILE A 29 -8.58 -9.73 3.66
C ILE A 29 -8.18 -10.95 4.47
N ASP A 30 -7.14 -10.81 5.27
CA ASP A 30 -6.62 -11.86 6.14
C ASP A 30 -6.16 -11.20 7.43
N ASP A 31 -6.83 -11.55 8.54
CA ASP A 31 -6.57 -11.00 9.88
C ASP A 31 -5.69 -11.93 10.73
N ASP A 32 -5.42 -13.14 10.22
CA ASP A 32 -4.55 -14.13 10.86
C ASP A 32 -3.07 -13.80 10.62
N ASN A 33 -2.79 -13.10 9.51
CA ASN A 33 -1.44 -12.75 9.06
C ASN A 33 -1.20 -11.23 9.07
N PRO A 34 0.06 -10.78 9.21
CA PRO A 34 0.37 -9.35 9.17
C PRO A 34 0.10 -8.75 7.79
N GLU A 35 -0.38 -7.51 7.75
CA GLU A 35 -0.57 -6.80 6.49
C GLU A 35 0.73 -6.63 5.72
N GLY A 36 0.62 -6.74 4.39
CA GLY A 36 1.77 -6.63 3.49
C GLY A 36 2.56 -7.92 3.36
N ILE A 37 2.16 -9.00 4.04
CA ILE A 37 2.79 -10.32 3.90
C ILE A 37 2.07 -11.14 2.83
N VAL A 38 2.85 -11.82 1.99
CA VAL A 38 2.36 -12.72 0.95
C VAL A 38 1.89 -14.03 1.61
N VAL A 39 0.59 -14.26 1.61
CA VAL A 39 -0.07 -15.43 2.23
C VAL A 39 -0.46 -16.50 1.22
N SER A 40 -0.54 -16.15 -0.07
CA SER A 40 -0.73 -17.14 -1.12
C SER A 40 -0.05 -16.71 -2.42
N GLN A 41 0.32 -17.68 -3.26
CA GLN A 41 0.94 -17.45 -4.57
C GLN A 41 0.31 -18.42 -5.57
N SER A 42 0.14 -17.96 -6.81
CA SER A 42 -0.52 -18.75 -7.85
C SER A 42 0.29 -19.98 -8.29
N TYR A 43 1.61 -19.95 -8.08
CA TYR A 43 2.51 -21.04 -8.42
C TYR A 43 3.37 -21.38 -7.22
N SER A 44 3.51 -22.65 -6.89
CA SER A 44 4.34 -23.08 -5.77
C SER A 44 5.82 -22.77 -5.98
N GLU A 45 6.54 -22.60 -4.89
CA GLU A 45 8.00 -22.53 -4.90
C GLU A 45 8.61 -23.74 -5.64
N GLY A 46 9.74 -23.52 -6.32
CA GLY A 46 10.40 -24.57 -7.12
C GLY A 46 9.71 -24.93 -8.44
N THR A 47 8.51 -24.41 -8.73
CA THR A 47 7.85 -24.63 -10.04
C THR A 47 8.69 -24.10 -11.19
N LEU A 48 8.85 -24.91 -12.24
CA LEU A 48 9.55 -24.53 -13.46
C LEU A 48 8.62 -23.71 -14.35
N LEU A 49 8.90 -22.42 -14.48
CA LEU A 49 8.12 -21.47 -15.28
C LEU A 49 9.05 -20.83 -16.31
N GLU A 50 8.48 -20.46 -17.45
CA GLU A 50 9.20 -19.71 -18.47
C GLU A 50 9.49 -18.29 -18.01
N ARG A 51 10.58 -17.71 -18.52
CA ARG A 51 10.90 -16.30 -18.25
C ARG A 51 9.76 -15.43 -18.78
N GLY A 52 9.37 -14.43 -17.99
CA GLY A 52 8.26 -13.53 -18.32
C GLY A 52 6.86 -14.07 -17.98
N THR A 53 6.72 -15.25 -17.37
CA THR A 53 5.43 -15.66 -16.83
C THR A 53 4.96 -14.70 -15.73
N THR A 54 3.67 -14.36 -15.74
CA THR A 54 3.03 -13.51 -14.72
C THR A 54 2.58 -14.34 -13.54
N ILE A 55 3.00 -13.93 -12.36
CA ILE A 55 2.83 -14.63 -11.10
C ILE A 55 1.91 -13.79 -10.23
N VAL A 56 0.76 -14.33 -9.88
CA VAL A 56 -0.18 -13.65 -8.99
C VAL A 56 0.17 -14.01 -7.55
N ILE A 57 0.48 -13.00 -6.72
CA ILE A 57 0.71 -13.16 -5.28
C ILE A 57 -0.44 -12.52 -4.52
N SER A 58 -0.97 -13.22 -3.53
CA SER A 58 -2.02 -12.74 -2.63
C SER A 58 -1.38 -12.25 -1.33
N VAL A 59 -1.55 -10.97 -1.06
CA VAL A 59 -1.01 -10.27 0.10
C VAL A 59 -2.12 -10.08 1.12
N ALA A 60 -1.86 -10.50 2.35
CA ALA A 60 -2.71 -10.24 3.49
C ALA A 60 -2.83 -8.74 3.70
N LYS A 61 -4.05 -8.29 3.90
CA LYS A 61 -4.34 -6.92 4.28
C LYS A 61 -5.42 -6.94 5.33
N HIS A 62 -5.22 -6.16 6.37
CA HIS A 62 -6.27 -5.82 7.30
C HIS A 62 -7.32 -4.98 6.55
N SER A 63 -8.59 -5.06 6.96
CA SER A 63 -9.63 -4.19 6.40
C SER A 63 -9.15 -2.74 6.45
N PRO A 64 -9.07 -2.01 5.32
CA PRO A 64 -8.62 -0.63 5.38
C PRO A 64 -9.61 0.15 6.26
N PRO A 65 -9.14 1.01 7.18
CA PRO A 65 -10.00 2.11 7.58
C PRO A 65 -10.34 2.87 6.29
N LYS A 66 -11.63 3.20 6.12
CA LYS A 66 -12.13 4.11 5.07
C LYS A 66 -11.09 5.20 4.76
N PRO A 67 -10.89 5.59 3.49
CA PRO A 67 -9.84 6.54 3.12
C PRO A 67 -9.92 7.78 4.02
N SER A 68 -8.85 8.01 4.78
CA SER A 68 -8.58 9.36 5.27
C SER A 68 -8.39 10.22 4.02
N PRO A 69 -9.15 11.32 3.85
CA PRO A 69 -8.95 12.19 2.70
C PRO A 69 -7.48 12.64 2.70
N THR A 70 -6.84 12.48 1.54
CA THR A 70 -5.52 13.04 1.24
C THR A 70 -5.42 14.45 1.84
N PRO A 71 -4.44 14.78 2.71
CA PRO A 71 -4.18 16.19 2.98
C PRO A 71 -3.71 16.80 1.66
N THR A 72 -4.58 17.59 1.06
CA THR A 72 -4.25 18.53 -0.02
C THR A 72 -2.92 19.22 0.33
N PRO A 73 -1.95 19.32 -0.59
CA PRO A 73 -0.66 19.93 -0.29
C PRO A 73 -0.83 21.35 0.22
N THR A 74 -0.27 21.59 1.40
CA THR A 74 -0.07 22.88 2.05
C THR A 74 0.57 23.87 1.08
N GLY A 75 -0.22 24.80 0.54
CA GLY A 75 0.32 26.04 0.00
C GLY A 75 0.79 26.94 1.15
N PRO A 76 1.97 27.59 1.07
CA PRO A 76 2.40 28.55 2.08
C PRO A 76 1.79 29.93 1.76
N ALA A 77 0.93 30.44 2.64
CA ALA A 77 0.65 31.85 2.97
C ALA A 77 -0.76 31.96 3.58
N SER A 78 -0.93 32.05 4.89
CA SER A 78 -0.88 33.32 5.64
C SER A 78 -1.87 34.38 5.13
N SER A 79 -3.11 34.30 5.60
CA SER A 79 -3.88 35.48 6.04
C SER A 79 -5.16 35.02 6.75
N THR A 80 -5.02 34.66 8.02
CA THR A 80 -6.11 34.72 8.98
C THR A 80 -6.55 36.18 9.09
N SER A 81 -7.74 36.48 8.57
CA SER A 81 -8.51 37.65 8.98
C SER A 81 -9.31 37.25 10.22
N PRO A 82 -8.89 37.59 11.46
CA PRO A 82 -9.82 37.54 12.56
C PRO A 82 -10.77 38.73 12.41
N SER A 83 -12.01 38.45 12.04
CA SER A 83 -13.12 39.31 12.45
C SER A 83 -13.26 39.18 13.97
N PRO A 84 -13.05 40.29 14.70
CA PRO A 84 -14.07 40.66 15.65
C PRO A 84 -14.45 42.15 15.50
N THR A 85 -15.75 42.42 15.41
CA THR A 85 -16.33 43.72 15.76
C THR A 85 -16.62 43.72 17.27
N PRO A 86 -15.96 44.57 18.07
CA PRO A 86 -16.59 45.08 19.29
C PRO A 86 -16.82 46.60 19.24
N GLY A 87 -17.99 47.02 19.72
CA GLY A 87 -18.42 48.42 19.74
C GLY A 87 -17.76 49.32 20.80
N LYS A 88 -17.78 50.63 20.51
CA LYS A 88 -18.02 51.85 21.35
C LYS A 88 -17.84 51.71 22.90
N PRO A 89 -17.18 52.64 23.66
CA PRO A 89 -17.44 54.10 23.69
C PRO A 89 -16.26 55.07 24.02
N GLY A 90 -16.50 56.38 23.90
CA GLY A 90 -15.86 57.41 24.75
C GLY A 90 -15.16 58.57 24.02
N GLY A 91 -15.80 59.75 24.00
CA GLY A 91 -15.27 61.02 23.52
C GLY A 91 -16.36 62.07 23.50
#